data_AF-X1TY17-F1
#
_entry.id   AF-X1TY17-F1
#
_cell.length_a   1.000
_cell.length_b   1.000
_cell.length_c   1.000
_cell.angle_alpha   90.00
_cell.angle_beta   90.00
_cell.angle_gamma   90.00
#
_symmetry.space_group_name_H-M   'P 1'
#
loop_
_entity.id
_entity.type
_entity.pdbx_description
1 polymer ?
#
loop_
_entity_poly.entity_id
_entity_poly.type
_entity_poly.pdbx_seq_one_letter_code
_entity_poly.pdbx_strand_id
1 'polypeptide(L)'
;PIELSKDEFKNLIGASKYQAHLNYFYGILVERFLILAVTEEIRKEKRVSGLNNDNGVVVDAYQRIYGATQFALLKQFRKERHYPQLRSISLSQLNEFTYWLFKYRIKGRDKSCVASDTKKALTKLHGLLKLKAKSLHFSPSESQ
;
A
#
# COMPACT_ATOMS: atom_id res chain seq x y z
N PRO A 1 16.98 -7.86 -14.57
CA PRO A 1 16.02 -6.80 -14.95
C PRO A 1 16.68 -5.86 -15.95
N ILE A 2 16.01 -5.49 -17.04
CA ILE A 2 16.56 -4.55 -18.02
C ILE A 2 16.39 -3.15 -17.45
N GLU A 3 17.49 -2.41 -17.30
CA GLU A 3 17.43 -1.00 -16.92
C GLU A 3 17.01 -0.19 -18.15
N LEU A 4 15.74 0.22 -18.17
CA LEU A 4 15.19 1.13 -19.19
C LEU A 4 15.00 2.50 -18.57
N SER A 5 15.34 3.55 -19.31
CA SER A 5 14.97 4.90 -18.91
C SER A 5 13.44 5.06 -18.93
N LYS A 6 12.92 6.05 -18.18
CA LYS A 6 11.47 6.32 -18.13
C LYS A 6 10.91 6.67 -19.51
N ASP A 7 11.68 7.40 -20.32
CA ASP A 7 11.27 7.86 -21.63
C ASP A 7 11.27 6.72 -22.65
N GLU A 8 12.27 5.83 -22.61
CA GLU A 8 12.28 4.61 -23.43
C GLU A 8 11.10 3.70 -23.08
N PHE A 9 10.85 3.48 -21.79
CA PHE A 9 9.72 2.66 -21.36
C PHE A 9 8.37 3.25 -21.81
N LYS A 10 8.20 4.57 -21.69
CA LYS A 10 7.00 5.28 -22.15
C LYS A 10 6.82 5.18 -23.66
N ASN A 11 7.90 5.32 -24.44
CA ASN A 11 7.86 5.23 -25.90
C ASN A 11 7.51 3.82 -26.37
N LEU A 12 8.01 2.78 -25.68
CA LEU A 12 7.76 1.38 -26.02
C LEU A 12 6.30 0.94 -25.78
N ILE A 13 5.67 1.38 -24.69
CA ILE A 13 4.30 0.96 -24.35
C ILE A 13 3.22 1.93 -24.85
N GLY A 14 3.62 3.16 -25.19
CA GLY A 14 2.72 4.23 -25.60
C GLY A 14 2.07 4.97 -24.42
N ALA A 15 1.66 6.22 -24.67
CA ALA A 15 1.20 7.14 -23.64
C ALA A 15 -0.01 6.62 -22.82
N SER A 16 -0.98 5.98 -23.48
CA SER A 16 -2.19 5.46 -22.81
C SER A 16 -1.86 4.31 -21.84
N LYS A 17 -1.06 3.32 -22.28
CA LYS A 17 -0.66 2.20 -21.41
C LYS A 17 0.25 2.68 -20.28
N TYR A 18 1.11 3.66 -20.54
CA TYR A 18 1.94 4.28 -19.51
C TYR A 18 1.11 4.99 -18.44
N GLN A 19 0.09 5.76 -18.83
CA GLN A 19 -0.81 6.39 -17.87
C GLN A 19 -1.57 5.35 -17.04
N ALA A 20 -2.08 4.27 -17.66
CA ALA A 20 -2.74 3.19 -16.94
C ALA A 20 -1.78 2.50 -15.95
N HIS A 21 -0.53 2.28 -16.36
CA HIS A 21 0.51 1.72 -15.50
C HIS A 21 0.81 2.63 -14.30
N LEU A 22 0.97 3.93 -14.52
CA LEU A 22 1.19 4.90 -13.44
C LEU A 22 0.01 4.95 -12.47
N ASN A 23 -1.23 4.93 -12.97
CA ASN A 23 -2.42 4.89 -12.13
C ASN A 23 -2.47 3.62 -11.27
N TYR A 24 -2.12 2.47 -11.87
CA TYR A 24 -2.04 1.20 -11.16
C TYR A 24 -0.98 1.23 -10.05
N PHE A 25 0.22 1.68 -10.39
CA PHE A 25 1.34 1.78 -9.45
C PHE A 25 1.05 2.77 -8.33
N TYR A 26 0.51 3.95 -8.66
CA TYR A 26 0.09 4.97 -7.70
C TYR A 26 -0.95 4.40 -6.71
N GLY A 27 -1.98 3.74 -7.23
CA GLY A 27 -3.03 3.16 -6.39
C GLY A 27 -2.48 2.13 -5.42
N ILE A 28 -1.61 1.21 -5.88
CA ILE A 28 -0.94 0.23 -5.02
C ILE A 28 -0.11 0.92 -3.94
N LEU A 29 0.69 1.90 -4.34
CA LEU A 29 1.64 2.55 -3.46
C LEU A 29 0.90 3.31 -2.35
N VAL A 30 -0.07 4.14 -2.72
CA VAL A 30 -0.91 4.86 -1.75
C VAL A 30 -1.59 3.89 -0.78
N GLU A 31 -2.17 2.81 -1.27
CA GLU A 31 -2.93 1.89 -0.42
C GLU A 31 -2.02 1.15 0.59
N ARG A 32 -0.82 0.74 0.16
CA ARG A 32 0.18 0.13 1.06
C ARG A 32 0.60 1.07 2.17
N PHE A 33 0.91 2.32 1.84
CA PHE A 33 1.34 3.29 2.84
C PHE A 33 0.20 3.75 3.74
N LEU A 34 -1.05 3.75 3.25
CA LEU A 34 -2.23 3.97 4.09
C LEU A 34 -2.37 2.87 5.13
N ILE A 35 -2.38 1.60 4.69
CA ILE A 35 -2.47 0.44 5.61
C ILE A 35 -1.35 0.48 6.63
N LEU A 36 -0.10 0.77 6.20
CA LEU A 36 1.03 0.90 7.11
C LEU A 36 0.84 2.04 8.12
N ALA A 37 0.43 3.23 7.68
CA ALA A 37 0.21 4.38 8.55
C ALA A 37 -0.83 4.07 9.64
N VAL A 38 -1.96 3.49 9.25
CA VAL A 38 -3.03 3.13 10.19
C VAL A 38 -2.63 1.99 11.11
N THR A 39 -1.89 1.00 10.61
CA THR A 39 -1.34 -0.10 11.43
C THR A 39 -0.44 0.46 12.53
N GLU A 40 0.44 1.42 12.21
CA GLU A 40 1.30 2.05 13.20
C GLU A 40 0.55 2.95 14.20
N GLU A 41 -0.49 3.65 13.76
CA GLU A 41 -1.38 4.41 14.66
C GLU A 41 -2.01 3.49 15.70
N ILE A 42 -2.62 2.38 15.26
CA ILE A 42 -3.23 1.38 16.15
C ILE A 42 -2.19 0.76 17.09
N ARG A 43 -1.00 0.45 16.57
CA ARG A 43 0.09 -0.08 17.39
C ARG A 43 0.51 0.89 18.49
N LYS A 44 0.57 2.20 18.18
CA LYS A 44 0.87 3.25 19.16
C LYS A 44 -0.25 3.38 20.19
N GLU A 45 -1.51 3.38 19.76
CA GLU A 45 -2.68 3.40 20.65
C GLU A 45 -2.63 2.23 21.65
N LYS A 46 -2.43 1.00 21.19
CA LYS A 46 -2.33 -0.19 22.05
C LYS A 46 -1.20 -0.09 23.07
N ARG A 47 -0.02 0.38 22.64
CA ARG A 47 1.14 0.58 23.54
C ARG A 47 0.85 1.59 24.63
N VAL A 48 0.19 2.71 24.30
CA VAL A 48 -0.21 3.73 25.29
C VAL A 48 -1.23 3.15 26.29
N SER A 49 -2.10 2.24 25.84
CA SER A 49 -3.06 1.53 26.71
C SER A 49 -2.46 0.36 27.49
N GLY A 50 -1.14 0.15 27.46
CA GLY A 50 -0.47 -0.97 28.16
C GLY A 50 -0.67 -2.35 27.52
N LEU A 51 -1.33 -2.41 26.35
CA LEU A 51 -1.50 -3.63 25.58
C LEU A 51 -0.27 -3.82 24.68
N ASN A 52 0.71 -4.58 25.17
CA ASN A 52 1.98 -4.82 24.46
C ASN A 52 1.89 -5.86 23.33
N ASN A 53 0.70 -6.36 23.03
CA ASN A 53 0.52 -7.38 22.01
C ASN A 53 0.20 -6.76 20.64
N ASP A 54 1.00 -7.10 19.64
CA ASP A 54 0.79 -6.71 18.24
C ASP A 54 -0.23 -7.59 17.51
N ASN A 55 -0.78 -8.61 18.20
CA ASN A 55 -1.82 -9.47 17.63
C ASN A 55 -3.03 -8.64 17.18
N GLY A 56 -3.47 -8.90 15.96
CA GLY A 56 -4.66 -8.29 15.38
C GLY A 56 -4.50 -6.85 14.88
N VAL A 57 -3.36 -6.17 15.07
CA VAL A 57 -3.19 -4.76 14.64
C VAL A 57 -3.48 -4.57 13.15
N VAL A 58 -3.07 -5.52 12.31
CA VAL A 58 -3.37 -5.50 10.88
C VAL A 58 -4.86 -5.71 10.63
N VAL A 59 -5.50 -6.65 11.33
CA VAL A 59 -6.95 -6.89 11.21
C VAL A 59 -7.73 -5.61 11.60
N ASP A 60 -7.32 -4.97 12.69
CA ASP A 60 -7.89 -3.71 13.17
C ASP A 60 -7.70 -2.58 12.15
N ALA A 61 -6.54 -2.53 11.47
CA ALA A 61 -6.28 -1.54 10.41
C ALA A 61 -7.22 -1.72 9.22
N TYR A 62 -7.41 -2.97 8.75
CA TYR A 62 -8.36 -3.26 7.68
C TYR A 62 -9.80 -2.93 8.10
N GLN A 63 -10.18 -3.26 9.33
CA GLN A 63 -11.50 -2.92 9.87
C GLN A 63 -11.69 -1.39 9.92
N ARG A 64 -10.69 -0.62 10.35
CA ARG A 64 -10.73 0.84 10.43
C ARG A 64 -10.80 1.51 9.04
N ILE A 65 -10.06 0.99 8.05
CA ILE A 65 -9.99 1.57 6.70
C ILE A 65 -11.20 1.17 5.84
N TYR A 66 -11.65 -0.09 5.90
CA TYR A 66 -12.64 -0.62 4.97
C TYR A 66 -13.96 -1.06 5.61
N GLY A 67 -14.03 -1.09 6.95
CA GLY A 67 -15.18 -1.66 7.66
C GLY A 67 -15.27 -3.19 7.59
N ALA A 68 -14.22 -3.85 7.10
CA ALA A 68 -14.18 -5.30 6.94
C ALA A 68 -12.76 -5.85 7.15
N THR A 69 -12.67 -7.14 7.50
CA THR A 69 -11.39 -7.82 7.68
C THR A 69 -10.69 -8.07 6.34
N GLN A 70 -9.35 -8.18 6.37
CA GLN A 70 -8.55 -8.53 5.20
C GLN A 70 -9.04 -9.82 4.53
N PHE A 71 -9.41 -10.83 5.32
CA PHE A 71 -9.89 -12.11 4.82
C PHE A 71 -11.22 -11.97 4.06
N ALA A 72 -12.17 -11.19 4.60
CA ALA A 72 -13.45 -10.95 3.95
C ALA A 72 -13.28 -10.22 2.61
N LEU A 73 -12.43 -9.18 2.59
CA LEU A 73 -12.10 -8.43 1.38
C LEU A 73 -11.38 -9.28 0.35
N LEU A 74 -10.43 -10.12 0.77
CA LEU A 74 -9.73 -11.03 -0.12
C LEU A 74 -10.67 -12.07 -0.75
N LYS A 75 -11.61 -12.61 0.05
CA LYS A 75 -12.64 -13.53 -0.43
C LYS A 75 -13.51 -12.86 -1.49
N GLN A 76 -13.92 -11.61 -1.27
CA GLN A 76 -14.69 -10.82 -2.23
C GLN A 76 -13.89 -10.57 -3.51
N PHE A 77 -12.65 -10.08 -3.40
CA PHE A 77 -11.76 -9.86 -4.55
C PHE A 77 -11.62 -11.10 -5.42
N ARG A 78 -11.36 -12.26 -4.81
CA ARG A 78 -11.23 -13.52 -5.53
C ARG A 78 -12.53 -13.96 -6.19
N LYS A 79 -13.67 -13.74 -5.54
CA LYS A 79 -14.99 -14.01 -6.13
C LYS A 79 -15.23 -13.14 -7.38
N GLU A 80 -14.91 -11.85 -7.31
CA GLU A 80 -15.05 -10.92 -8.44
C GLU A 80 -14.09 -11.21 -9.60
N ARG A 81 -12.91 -11.77 -9.31
CA ARG A 81 -11.90 -12.13 -10.32
C ARG A 81 -11.96 -13.58 -10.78
N HIS A 82 -12.91 -14.36 -10.27
CA HIS A 82 -13.01 -15.81 -10.51
C HIS A 82 -11.72 -16.58 -10.16
N TYR A 83 -10.98 -16.13 -9.14
CA TYR A 83 -9.78 -16.83 -8.67
C TYR A 83 -10.12 -17.95 -7.67
N PRO A 84 -9.34 -19.05 -7.67
CA PRO A 84 -9.46 -20.09 -6.66
C PRO A 84 -9.22 -19.55 -5.24
N GLN A 85 -9.98 -20.07 -4.27
CA GLN A 85 -9.89 -19.68 -2.86
C GLN A 85 -8.77 -20.42 -2.14
N LEU A 86 -7.52 -20.12 -2.49
CA LEU A 86 -6.33 -20.76 -1.93
C LEU A 86 -5.84 -20.08 -0.64
N ARG A 87 -5.08 -20.79 0.18
CA ARG A 87 -4.44 -20.18 1.38
C ARG A 87 -3.27 -19.27 1.03
N SER A 88 -2.60 -19.50 -0.10
CA SER A 88 -1.50 -18.69 -0.61
C SER A 88 -1.98 -17.62 -1.59
N ILE A 89 -1.17 -16.57 -1.78
CA ILE A 89 -1.38 -15.50 -2.75
C ILE A 89 -0.04 -15.20 -3.42
N SER A 90 -0.02 -15.09 -4.76
CA SER A 90 1.19 -14.69 -5.48
C SER A 90 1.45 -13.19 -5.31
N LEU A 91 2.68 -12.73 -5.55
CA LEU A 91 3.00 -11.30 -5.49
C LEU A 91 2.18 -10.47 -6.49
N SER A 92 1.92 -11.00 -7.69
CA SER A 92 1.04 -10.35 -8.68
C SER A 92 -0.38 -10.22 -8.15
N GLN A 93 -0.95 -11.31 -7.64
CA GLN A 93 -2.30 -11.30 -7.08
C GLN A 93 -2.41 -10.37 -5.87
N LEU A 94 -1.34 -10.26 -5.06
CA LEU A 94 -1.28 -9.31 -3.95
C LEU A 94 -1.26 -7.86 -4.44
N ASN A 95 -0.52 -7.54 -5.50
CA ASN A 95 -0.53 -6.23 -6.14
C ASN A 95 -1.93 -5.91 -6.69
N GLU A 96 -2.56 -6.86 -7.37
CA GLU A 96 -3.90 -6.71 -7.93
C GLU A 96 -4.96 -6.52 -6.85
N PHE A 97 -4.87 -7.30 -5.76
CA PHE A 97 -5.72 -7.15 -4.58
C PHE A 97 -5.54 -5.77 -3.96
N THR A 98 -4.30 -5.30 -3.81
CA THR A 98 -3.99 -3.97 -3.28
C THR A 98 -4.60 -2.86 -4.14
N TYR A 99 -4.48 -2.96 -5.47
CA TYR A 99 -5.11 -2.02 -6.38
C TYR A 99 -6.64 -2.11 -6.35
N TRP A 100 -7.19 -3.30 -6.14
CA TRP A 100 -8.61 -3.49 -5.94
C TRP A 100 -9.10 -2.79 -4.66
N LEU A 101 -8.36 -2.87 -3.55
CA LEU A 101 -8.66 -2.13 -2.31
C LEU A 101 -8.67 -0.62 -2.53
N PHE A 102 -7.70 -0.09 -3.29
CA PHE A 102 -7.68 1.33 -3.66
C PHE A 102 -8.96 1.74 -4.39
N LYS A 103 -9.39 0.95 -5.39
CA LYS A 103 -10.66 1.20 -6.10
C LYS A 103 -11.88 1.05 -5.20
N TYR A 104 -11.88 0.05 -4.32
CA TYR A 104 -12.95 -0.19 -3.35
C TYR A 104 -13.11 1.03 -2.42
N ARG A 105 -12.00 1.55 -1.89
CA ARG A 105 -11.99 2.74 -1.02
C ARG A 105 -12.51 4.00 -1.71
N ILE A 106 -12.10 4.24 -2.96
CA ILE A 106 -12.55 5.41 -3.73
C ILE A 106 -14.05 5.35 -4.05
N LYS A 107 -14.57 4.15 -4.32
CA LYS A 107 -16.00 3.98 -4.65
C LYS A 107 -16.90 4.09 -3.42
N GLY A 108 -16.44 3.66 -2.25
CA GLY A 108 -17.26 3.51 -1.05
C GLY A 108 -17.21 4.67 -0.04
N ARG A 109 -16.32 5.66 -0.21
CA ARG A 109 -16.15 6.76 0.76
C ARG A 109 -16.32 8.14 0.11
N ASP A 110 -16.66 9.11 0.95
CA ASP A 110 -16.70 10.53 0.56
C ASP A 110 -15.32 11.04 0.12
N LYS A 111 -15.34 11.99 -0.81
CA LYS A 111 -14.14 12.58 -1.43
C LYS A 111 -13.18 13.17 -0.40
N SER A 112 -13.70 13.76 0.67
CA SER A 112 -12.92 14.33 1.78
C SER A 112 -12.13 13.25 2.54
N CYS A 113 -12.78 12.12 2.86
CA CYS A 113 -12.12 10.98 3.50
C CYS A 113 -11.01 10.41 2.60
N VAL A 114 -11.31 10.20 1.31
CA VAL A 114 -10.32 9.70 0.34
C VAL A 114 -9.10 10.62 0.26
N ALA A 115 -9.31 11.94 0.23
CA ALA A 115 -8.22 12.91 0.18
C ALA A 115 -7.38 12.90 1.48
N SER A 116 -8.03 12.84 2.65
CA SER A 116 -7.36 12.77 3.96
C SER A 116 -6.50 11.51 4.09
N ASP A 117 -7.06 10.35 3.75
CA ASP A 117 -6.34 9.08 3.75
C ASP A 117 -5.16 9.09 2.77
N THR A 118 -5.36 9.67 1.58
CA THR A 118 -4.29 9.80 0.58
C THR A 118 -3.18 10.70 1.10
N LYS A 119 -3.52 11.82 1.76
CA LYS A 119 -2.54 12.69 2.43
C LYS A 119 -1.78 11.92 3.50
N LYS A 120 -2.46 11.15 4.35
CA LYS A 120 -1.85 10.30 5.38
C LYS A 120 -0.83 9.32 4.78
N ALA A 121 -1.22 8.61 3.72
CA ALA A 121 -0.34 7.66 3.03
C ALA A 121 0.92 8.34 2.46
N LEU A 122 0.75 9.48 1.78
CA LEU A 122 1.87 10.23 1.21
C LEU A 122 2.79 10.80 2.29
N THR A 123 2.25 11.34 3.38
CA THR A 123 3.06 11.80 4.52
C THR A 123 3.90 10.66 5.09
N LYS A 124 3.32 9.45 5.23
CA LYS A 124 4.05 8.27 5.70
C LYS A 124 5.18 7.87 4.74
N LEU A 125 4.89 7.83 3.44
CA LEU A 125 5.90 7.56 2.41
C LEU A 125 7.05 8.58 2.48
N HIS A 126 6.74 9.88 2.49
CA HIS A 126 7.75 10.94 2.56
C HIS A 126 8.62 10.83 3.80
N GLY A 127 8.03 10.52 4.96
CA GLY A 127 8.77 10.27 6.18
C GLY A 127 9.78 9.13 6.05
N LEU A 128 9.36 8.00 5.46
CA LEU A 128 10.24 6.85 5.25
C LEU A 128 11.35 7.12 4.22
N LEU A 129 11.04 7.83 3.12
CA LEU A 129 12.05 8.23 2.14
C LEU A 129 13.09 9.16 2.76
N LYS A 130 12.68 10.10 3.62
CA LYS A 130 13.60 10.99 4.34
C LYS A 130 14.52 10.21 5.29
N LEU A 131 13.99 9.21 6.00
CA LEU A 131 14.80 8.34 6.86
C LEU A 131 15.78 7.49 6.04
N LYS A 132 15.32 6.93 4.91
CA LYS A 132 16.17 6.16 3.99
C LYS A 132 17.33 7.00 3.45
N ALA A 133 17.06 8.23 3.02
CA ALA A 133 18.10 9.14 2.53
C ALA A 133 19.15 9.45 3.62
N LYS A 134 18.70 9.71 4.87
CA LYS A 134 19.61 9.92 6.00
C LYS A 134 20.49 8.70 6.30
N SER A 135 19.92 7.50 6.23
CA SER A 135 20.67 6.25 6.45
C SER A 135 21.75 6.02 5.40
N LEU A 136 21.52 6.41 4.13
CA LEU A 136 22.51 6.27 3.06
C LEU A 136 23.68 7.24 3.20
N HIS A 137 23.47 8.40 3.83
CA HIS A 137 24.55 9.35 4.13
C HIS A 137 25.41 8.95 5.35
N PHE A 138 24.98 7.97 6.16
CA PHE A 138 25.68 7.52 7.38
C PHE A 138 26.48 6.21 7.17
N SER A 139 26.72 5.79 5.93
CA SER A 139 27.73 4.76 5.64
C SER A 139 29.02 5.46 5.21
N PRO A 140 29.99 5.70 6.12
CA PRO A 140 31.32 6.12 5.71
C PRO A 140 31.97 4.94 4.97
N SER A 141 32.71 5.27 3.93
CA SER A 141 33.70 4.40 3.31
C SER A 141 34.56 3.72 4.38
N GLU A 142 34.34 2.43 4.62
CA GLU A 142 35.38 1.56 5.15
C GLU A 142 36.45 1.46 4.06
N SER A 143 37.43 2.36 4.17
CA SER A 143 38.72 2.27 3.53
C SER A 143 39.74 2.00 4.64
N GLN A 144 40.16 0.74 4.74
CA GLN A 144 41.56 0.30 4.80
C GLN A 144 41.62 -1.22 4.68
#